data_AF-A0A2W4N0T9-F1
#
_entry.id   AF-A0A2W4N0T9-F1
#
_cell.length_a   1.000
_cell.length_b   1.000
_cell.length_c   1.000
_cell.angle_alpha   90.00
_cell.angle_beta   90.00
_cell.angle_gamma   90.00
#
_symmetry.space_group_name_H-M   'P 1'
#
loop_
_entity.id
_entity.type
_entity.pdbx_description
1 polymer ?
#
loop_
_entity_poly.entity_id
_entity_poly.type
_entity_poly.pdbx_seq_one_letter_code
_entity_poly.pdbx_strand_id
1 'polypeptide(L)'
;MDLYRGGFLEGLVIEGSERWQEFLTLNREHYRRFTYEALMNLATHHELLQQYDVAEAYAQRWITLEPFDEDAHRLMMRVLIEGLQGDPA
;
A
#
# COMPACT_ATOMS: atom_id res chain seq x y z
N MET A 1 -6.96 -0.38 -6.33
CA MET A 1 -5.85 -1.38 -6.26
C MET A 1 -6.29 -2.68 -5.61
N ASP A 2 -7.45 -3.27 -5.93
CA ASP A 2 -8.10 -4.25 -5.02
C ASP A 2 -7.61 -5.70 -5.15
N LEU A 3 -6.47 -5.89 -5.81
CA LEU A 3 -5.91 -7.20 -6.13
C LEU A 3 -4.95 -7.72 -5.05
N TYR A 4 -4.26 -6.83 -4.34
CA TYR A 4 -3.40 -7.21 -3.21
C TYR A 4 -4.21 -7.18 -1.91
N ARG A 5 -4.47 -8.36 -1.35
CA ARG A 5 -5.33 -8.56 -0.16
C ARG A 5 -4.65 -9.31 0.98
N GLY A 6 -3.41 -9.71 0.78
CA GLY A 6 -2.66 -10.61 1.66
C GLY A 6 -1.40 -11.09 0.98
N GLY A 7 -0.67 -12.00 1.63
CA GLY A 7 0.55 -12.56 1.08
C GLY A 7 0.28 -13.31 -0.24
N PHE A 8 1.16 -13.18 -1.22
CA PHE A 8 1.06 -13.99 -2.44
C PHE A 8 1.05 -15.49 -2.09
N LEU A 9 0.04 -16.22 -2.58
CA LEU A 9 -0.20 -17.63 -2.26
C LEU A 9 -0.19 -17.91 -0.75
N GLU A 10 -0.72 -16.99 0.05
CA GLU A 10 -0.98 -17.22 1.47
C GLU A 10 -1.90 -18.44 1.63
N GLY A 11 -1.52 -19.36 2.54
CA GLY A 11 -2.24 -20.61 2.78
C GLY A 11 -1.85 -21.80 1.89
N LEU A 12 -1.06 -21.62 0.82
CA LEU A 12 -0.59 -22.74 -0.01
C LEU A 12 0.75 -23.28 0.50
N VAL A 13 0.72 -24.48 1.07
CA VAL A 13 1.91 -25.18 1.59
C VAL A 13 2.15 -26.45 0.80
N ILE A 14 3.36 -26.61 0.28
CA ILE A 14 3.85 -27.86 -0.30
C ILE A 14 4.96 -28.37 0.62
N GLU A 15 4.68 -29.44 1.35
CA GLU A 15 5.62 -30.03 2.30
C GLU A 15 6.82 -30.68 1.59
N GLY A 16 7.99 -30.61 2.23
CA GLY A 16 9.21 -31.29 1.74
C GLY A 16 9.88 -30.66 0.52
N SER A 17 9.49 -29.45 0.09
CA SER A 17 10.10 -28.78 -1.05
C SER A 17 10.72 -27.43 -0.66
N GLU A 18 12.04 -27.40 -0.46
CA GLU A 18 12.79 -26.18 -0.18
C GLU A 18 12.70 -25.18 -1.35
N ARG A 19 12.77 -25.67 -2.59
CA ARG A 19 12.61 -24.84 -3.80
C ARG A 19 11.27 -24.11 -3.82
N TRP A 20 10.21 -24.74 -3.31
CA TRP A 20 8.90 -24.10 -3.18
C TRP A 20 8.92 -22.96 -2.16
N GLN A 21 9.58 -23.15 -1.02
CA GLN A 21 9.71 -22.13 0.02
C GLN A 21 10.55 -20.93 -0.46
N GLU A 22 11.65 -21.17 -1.17
CA GLU A 22 12.47 -20.12 -1.79
C GLU A 22 11.67 -19.34 -2.83
N PHE A 23 10.98 -20.05 -3.72
CA PHE A 23 10.10 -19.44 -4.72
C PHE A 23 9.04 -18.55 -4.06
N LEU A 24 8.34 -19.05 -3.02
CA LEU A 24 7.33 -18.27 -2.31
C LEU A 24 7.93 -17.02 -1.67
N THR A 25 9.08 -17.14 -1.03
CA THR A 25 9.74 -16.02 -0.34
C THR A 25 10.10 -14.91 -1.32
N LEU A 26 10.73 -15.25 -2.45
CA LEU A 26 11.12 -14.29 -3.48
C LEU A 26 9.91 -13.58 -4.10
N ASN A 27 8.86 -14.34 -4.46
CA ASN A 27 7.68 -13.76 -5.09
C ASN A 27 6.87 -12.89 -4.12
N ARG A 28 6.74 -13.29 -2.85
CA ARG A 28 6.04 -12.49 -1.84
C ARG A 28 6.73 -11.13 -1.64
N GLU A 29 8.05 -11.11 -1.53
CA GLU A 29 8.79 -9.86 -1.40
C GLU A 29 8.69 -9.01 -2.68
N HIS A 30 8.77 -9.64 -3.86
CA HIS A 30 8.58 -8.94 -5.14
C HIS A 30 7.21 -8.24 -5.23
N TYR A 31 6.12 -8.98 -4.96
CA TYR A 31 4.77 -8.40 -5.01
C TYR A 31 4.51 -7.39 -3.89
N ARG A 32 5.12 -7.56 -2.71
CA ARG A 32 5.07 -6.57 -1.63
C ARG A 32 5.69 -5.25 -2.09
N ARG A 33 6.91 -5.27 -2.64
CA ARG A 33 7.59 -4.06 -3.17
C ARG A 33 6.82 -3.42 -4.32
N PHE A 34 6.33 -4.22 -5.26
CA PHE A 34 5.53 -3.70 -6.36
C PHE A 34 4.26 -2.99 -5.87
N THR A 35 3.56 -3.58 -4.89
CA THR A 35 2.35 -3.00 -4.30
C THR A 35 2.69 -1.73 -3.52
N TYR A 36 3.79 -1.73 -2.77
CA TYR A 36 4.32 -0.56 -2.08
C TYR A 36 4.53 0.62 -3.03
N GLU A 37 5.30 0.41 -4.11
CA GLU A 37 5.63 1.47 -5.06
C GLU A 37 4.36 2.03 -5.73
N ALA A 38 3.43 1.14 -6.07
CA ALA A 38 2.19 1.56 -6.69
C ALA A 38 1.27 2.33 -5.74
N LEU A 39 1.17 1.93 -4.46
CA LEU A 39 0.40 2.66 -3.46
C LEU A 39 1.01 4.04 -3.18
N MET A 40 2.33 4.13 -3.02
CA MET A 40 3.04 5.39 -2.86
C MET A 40 2.78 6.33 -4.06
N ASN A 41 2.91 5.82 -5.28
CA ASN A 41 2.70 6.60 -6.50
C ASN A 41 1.25 7.08 -6.63
N LEU A 42 0.27 6.22 -6.36
CA LEU A 42 -1.15 6.58 -6.44
C LEU A 42 -1.53 7.61 -5.38
N ALA A 43 -1.12 7.42 -4.13
CA ALA A 43 -1.39 8.35 -3.05
C ALA A 43 -0.82 9.75 -3.36
N THR A 44 0.46 9.81 -3.76
CA THR A 44 1.13 11.06 -4.13
C THR A 44 0.50 11.72 -5.36
N HIS A 45 0.12 10.92 -6.37
CA HIS A 45 -0.51 11.44 -7.57
C HIS A 45 -1.87 12.07 -7.29
N HIS A 46 -2.72 11.40 -6.51
CA HIS A 46 -4.05 11.90 -6.17
C HIS A 46 -3.98 13.12 -5.22
N GLU A 47 -3.00 13.15 -4.32
CA GLU A 47 -2.73 14.35 -3.52
C GLU A 47 -2.39 15.56 -4.39
N LEU A 48 -1.48 15.40 -5.37
CA LEU A 48 -1.11 16.49 -6.28
C LEU A 48 -2.29 16.99 -7.12
N LEU A 49 -3.28 16.13 -7.39
CA LEU A 49 -4.53 16.48 -8.06
C LEU A 49 -5.59 17.05 -7.11
N GLN A 50 -5.27 17.24 -5.82
CA GLN A 50 -6.19 17.68 -4.76
C GLN A 50 -7.39 16.73 -4.57
N GLN A 51 -7.25 15.47 -4.96
CA GLN A 51 -8.26 14.42 -4.80
C GLN A 51 -8.04 13.74 -3.44
N TYR A 52 -8.26 14.51 -2.37
CA TYR A 52 -7.85 14.14 -1.02
C TYR A 52 -8.48 12.84 -0.52
N ASP A 53 -9.79 12.63 -0.72
CA ASP A 53 -10.47 11.38 -0.33
C ASP A 53 -9.84 10.13 -0.98
N VAL A 54 -9.41 10.26 -2.24
CA VAL A 54 -8.79 9.15 -2.98
C VAL A 54 -7.35 8.94 -2.52
N ALA A 55 -6.62 10.02 -2.28
CA ALA A 55 -5.26 9.96 -1.73
C ALA A 55 -5.26 9.34 -0.34
N GLU A 56 -6.23 9.68 0.52
CA GLU A 56 -6.42 9.12 1.86
C GLU A 56 -6.62 7.61 1.79
N ALA A 57 -7.52 7.14 0.92
CA ALA A 57 -7.78 5.72 0.74
C ALA A 57 -6.52 4.93 0.33
N TYR A 58 -5.68 5.49 -0.54
CA TYR A 58 -4.41 4.86 -0.92
C TYR A 58 -3.35 4.94 0.18
N ALA A 59 -3.27 6.06 0.91
CA ALA A 59 -2.38 6.22 2.06
C ALA A 59 -2.70 5.20 3.17
N GLN A 60 -3.99 4.98 3.46
CA GLN A 60 -4.41 4.00 4.47
C GLN A 60 -3.97 2.59 4.10
N ARG A 61 -4.07 2.24 2.83
CA ARG A 61 -3.62 0.94 2.32
C ARG A 61 -2.10 0.81 2.34
N TRP A 62 -1.37 1.89 2.07
CA TRP A 62 0.08 1.92 2.19
C TRP A 62 0.52 1.68 3.63
N ILE A 63 -0.07 2.39 4.61
CA ILE A 63 0.19 2.17 6.04
C ILE A 63 -0.16 0.74 6.47
N THR A 64 -1.22 0.17 5.92
CA THR A 64 -1.59 -1.22 6.22
C THR A 64 -0.53 -2.22 5.71
N LEU A 65 0.10 -1.91 4.56
CA LEU A 65 1.17 -2.73 3.99
C LEU A 65 2.50 -2.57 4.74
N GLU A 66 2.89 -1.33 5.03
CA GLU A 66 4.13 -0.98 5.75
C GLU A 66 3.81 -0.05 6.94
N PRO A 67 3.44 -0.59 8.13
CA PRO A 67 2.96 0.21 9.26
C PRO A 67 3.94 1.23 9.83
N PHE A 68 5.24 1.01 9.60
CA PHE A 68 6.32 1.85 10.12
C PHE A 68 6.88 2.83 9.07
N ASP A 69 6.24 2.93 7.91
CA ASP A 69 6.64 3.89 6.88
C ASP A 69 6.20 5.31 7.26
N GLU A 70 7.16 6.13 7.71
CA GLU A 70 6.90 7.52 8.07
C GLU A 70 6.39 8.38 6.91
N ASP A 71 6.78 8.09 5.67
CA ASP A 71 6.34 8.87 4.51
C ASP A 71 4.87 8.62 4.21
N ALA A 72 4.40 7.38 4.37
CA ALA A 72 2.99 7.05 4.28
C ALA A 72 2.17 7.82 5.33
N HIS A 73 2.65 7.87 6.58
CA HIS A 73 2.00 8.63 7.66
C HIS A 73 2.04 10.15 7.41
N ARG A 74 3.16 10.68 6.91
CA ARG A 74 3.30 12.11 6.57
C ARG A 74 2.33 12.53 5.47
N LEU A 75 2.19 11.72 4.42
CA LEU A 75 1.21 11.97 3.35
C LEU A 75 -0.22 11.91 3.90
N MET A 76 -0.54 10.89 4.72
CA MET A 76 -1.86 10.79 5.36
C MET A 76 -2.21 12.06 6.16
N MET A 77 -1.29 12.56 6.99
CA MET A 77 -1.53 13.79 7.76
C MET A 77 -1.76 15.00 6.85
N ARG A 78 -1.00 15.15 5.75
CA ARG A 78 -1.15 16.26 4.82
C ARG A 78 -2.49 16.23 4.09
N VAL A 79 -2.86 15.06 3.56
CA VAL A 79 -4.15 14.85 2.87
C VAL A 79 -5.33 15.11 3.80
N LEU A 80 -5.29 14.65 5.06
CA LEU A 80 -6.35 14.91 6.04
C LEU A 80 -6.50 16.41 6.36
N ILE A 81 -5.39 17.13 6.52
CA ILE A 81 -5.42 18.57 6.78
C ILE A 81 -5.97 19.33 5.57
N GLU A 82 -5.51 19.01 4.36
CA GLU A 82 -5.92 19.70 3.13
C GLU A 82 -7.38 19.38 2.74
N GLY A 83 -7.81 18.13 2.93
CA GLY A 83 -9.20 17.72 2.72
C GLY A 83 -10.19 18.48 3.62
N LEU A 84 -9.82 18.70 4.90
CA LEU A 84 -10.61 19.51 5.83
C LEU A 84 -10.69 21.00 5.45
N GLN A 85 -9.69 21.53 4.72
CA GLN A 85 -9.69 22.93 4.26
C GLN A 85 -10.46 23.13 2.95
N GLY A 86 -10.65 22.05 2.18
CA GLY A 86 -11.35 22.05 0.89
C GLY A 86 -12.85 21.82 0.97
N ASP A 87 -13.41 21.51 2.15
CA ASP A 87 -14.85 21.28 2.35
C ASP A 87 -15.55 22.59 2.78
N PRO A 88 -16.25 23.31 1.87
CA PRO A 88 -17.10 24.42 2.27
C PRO A 88 -18.38 23.85 2.89
N ALA A 89 -18.56 24.09 4.18
CA ALA A 89 -19.80 23.82 4.92
C ALA A 89 -21.07 24.34 4.21
#